data_AF-A0A2V8SSJ5-F1
#
_entry.id   AF-A0A2V8SSJ5-F1
#
_cell.length_a   1.000
_cell.length_b   1.000
_cell.length_c   1.000
_cell.angle_alpha   90.00
_cell.angle_beta   90.00
_cell.angle_gamma   90.00
#
_symmetry.space_group_name_H-M   'P 1'
#
loop_
_entity.id
_entity.type
_entity.pdbx_description
1 polymer ?
#
loop_
_entity_poly.entity_id
_entity_poly.type
_entity_poly.pdbx_seq_one_letter_code
_entity_poly.pdbx_strand_id
1 'polypeptide(L)'
;MLFPELEDKLRHARHALDWATSDNIIELCKQYLALLAEYRAELYRLPDTLGINQWSGSFLWEDVCSVRKAVRAAIENTTRERNGTEALLLSFTSVSGYEAVETLNGQKYKGYDDWELRAGGVNGFQNSHSLSRDVTAKSGDTSGLLRREEHITRSAASARLSATMRHGICSA
;
A
#
# COMPACT_ATOMS: atom_id res chain seq x y z
N MET A 1 18.81 -7.53 -14.61
CA MET A 1 17.37 -7.75 -14.36
C MET A 1 17.08 -9.21 -14.61
N LEU A 2 16.31 -9.86 -13.74
CA LEU A 2 16.27 -11.32 -13.64
C LEU A 2 15.03 -11.93 -14.30
N PHE A 3 13.90 -11.20 -14.30
CA PHE A 3 12.65 -11.62 -14.94
C PHE A 3 11.93 -10.43 -15.59
N PRO A 4 12.29 -10.06 -16.84
CA PRO A 4 11.82 -8.81 -17.46
C PRO A 4 10.30 -8.72 -17.56
N GLU A 5 9.61 -9.80 -17.94
CA GLU A 5 8.14 -9.80 -18.05
C GLU A 5 7.43 -9.57 -16.71
N LEU A 6 7.96 -10.13 -15.63
CA LEU A 6 7.37 -10.02 -14.29
C LEU A 6 7.71 -8.68 -13.64
N GLU A 7 8.92 -8.17 -13.88
CA GLU A 7 9.33 -6.81 -13.50
C GLU A 7 8.47 -5.76 -14.22
N ASP A 8 8.14 -5.98 -15.50
CA ASP A 8 7.22 -5.12 -16.25
C ASP A 8 5.83 -5.14 -15.63
N LYS A 9 5.28 -6.32 -15.31
CA LYS A 9 3.98 -6.42 -14.61
C LYS A 9 3.99 -5.71 -13.27
N LEU A 10 5.05 -5.87 -12.47
CA LEU A 10 5.21 -5.17 -11.20
C LEU A 10 5.24 -3.65 -11.38
N ARG A 11 5.98 -3.16 -12.37
CA ARG A 11 6.04 -1.73 -12.68
C ARG A 11 4.68 -1.16 -13.07
N HIS A 12 3.94 -1.87 -13.92
CA HIS A 12 2.59 -1.46 -14.32
C HIS A 12 1.62 -1.47 -13.13
N ALA A 13 1.66 -2.50 -12.28
CA ALA A 13 0.82 -2.57 -11.09
C ALA A 13 1.17 -1.50 -10.06
N ARG A 14 2.46 -1.17 -9.90
CA ARG A 14 2.90 -0.04 -9.07
C ARG A 14 2.41 1.29 -9.62
N HIS A 15 2.51 1.51 -10.92
CA HIS A 15 1.93 2.71 -11.54
C HIS A 15 0.42 2.77 -11.36
N ALA A 16 -0.29 1.64 -11.48
CA ALA A 16 -1.72 1.61 -11.22
C ALA A 16 -2.06 2.02 -9.77
N LEU A 17 -1.23 1.63 -8.79
CA LEU A 17 -1.36 2.09 -7.40
C LEU A 17 -1.12 3.60 -7.25
N ASP A 18 -0.16 4.18 -7.96
CA ASP A 18 0.10 5.63 -7.94
C ASP A 18 -1.12 6.43 -8.46
N TRP A 19 -1.90 5.84 -9.34
CA TRP A 19 -3.12 6.42 -9.94
C TRP A 19 -4.41 5.84 -9.37
N ALA A 20 -4.34 5.15 -8.22
CA ALA A 20 -5.50 4.54 -7.61
C ALA A 20 -6.55 5.58 -7.20
N THR A 21 -7.81 5.16 -7.19
CA THR A 21 -8.92 5.90 -6.60
C THR A 21 -9.29 5.26 -5.26
N SER A 22 -10.08 5.98 -4.45
CA SER A 22 -10.59 5.44 -3.18
C SER A 22 -11.35 4.13 -3.36
N ASP A 23 -12.01 3.94 -4.49
CA ASP A 23 -12.81 2.74 -4.80
C ASP A 23 -11.94 1.52 -5.11
N ASN A 24 -10.83 1.70 -5.85
CA ASN A 24 -10.06 0.58 -6.41
C ASN A 24 -8.73 0.29 -5.67
N ILE A 25 -8.27 1.18 -4.79
CA ILE A 25 -6.96 1.06 -4.12
C ILE A 25 -6.78 -0.23 -3.34
N ILE A 26 -7.86 -0.74 -2.70
CA ILE A 26 -7.82 -2.01 -1.96
C ILE A 26 -7.54 -3.18 -2.90
N GLU A 27 -8.25 -3.25 -4.03
CA GLU A 27 -8.09 -4.33 -5.00
C GLU A 27 -6.73 -4.25 -5.71
N LEU A 28 -6.27 -3.04 -6.04
CA LEU A 28 -4.93 -2.83 -6.61
C LEU A 28 -3.83 -3.24 -5.61
N CYS A 29 -3.98 -2.95 -4.32
CA CYS A 29 -3.05 -3.41 -3.30
C CYS A 29 -2.99 -4.94 -3.25
N LYS A 30 -4.14 -5.63 -3.27
CA LYS A 30 -4.19 -7.10 -3.28
C LYS A 30 -3.53 -7.69 -4.53
N GLN A 31 -3.82 -7.13 -5.70
CA GLN A 31 -3.21 -7.54 -6.97
C GLN A 31 -1.69 -7.35 -6.95
N TYR A 32 -1.22 -6.20 -6.45
CA TYR A 32 0.20 -5.93 -6.32
C TYR A 32 0.90 -6.89 -5.36
N LEU A 33 0.29 -7.19 -4.22
CA LEU A 33 0.81 -8.17 -3.26
C LEU A 33 0.90 -9.58 -3.87
N ALA A 34 -0.08 -9.98 -4.68
CA ALA A 34 -0.03 -11.26 -5.39
C ALA A 34 1.15 -11.31 -6.38
N LEU A 35 1.36 -10.25 -7.17
CA LEU A 35 2.50 -10.15 -8.09
C LEU A 35 3.84 -10.14 -7.37
N LEU A 36 3.95 -9.45 -6.22
CA LEU A 36 5.16 -9.48 -5.39
C LEU A 36 5.43 -10.88 -4.84
N ALA A 37 4.39 -11.64 -4.49
CA ALA A 37 4.52 -13.02 -4.04
C ALA A 37 5.00 -13.95 -5.17
N GLU A 38 4.46 -13.78 -6.38
CA GLU A 38 4.89 -14.50 -7.58
C GLU A 38 6.36 -14.21 -7.89
N TYR A 39 6.75 -12.94 -7.92
CA TYR A 39 8.14 -12.54 -8.17
C TYR A 39 9.10 -13.08 -7.11
N ARG A 40 8.70 -13.06 -5.84
CA ARG A 40 9.50 -13.65 -4.77
C ARG A 40 9.67 -15.16 -4.92
N ALA A 41 8.63 -15.88 -5.35
CA ALA A 41 8.71 -17.32 -5.61
C ALA A 41 9.72 -17.63 -6.72
N GLU A 42 9.72 -16.85 -7.80
CA GLU A 42 10.69 -16.99 -8.89
C GLU A 42 12.12 -16.66 -8.45
N LEU A 43 12.31 -15.62 -7.62
CA LEU A 43 13.62 -15.33 -7.02
C LEU A 43 14.16 -16.47 -6.15
N TYR A 44 13.31 -17.24 -5.48
CA TYR A 44 13.72 -18.39 -4.69
C TYR A 44 14.01 -19.64 -5.55
N ARG A 45 13.43 -19.74 -6.74
CA ARG A 45 13.73 -20.83 -7.70
C ARG A 45 15.06 -20.64 -8.42
N LEU A 46 15.46 -19.38 -8.61
CA LEU A 46 16.68 -18.98 -9.34
C LEU A 46 17.97 -19.71 -8.90
N PRO A 47 18.28 -19.84 -7.59
CA PRO A 47 19.45 -20.58 -7.13
C PRO A 47 19.47 -22.06 -7.55
N ASP A 48 18.30 -22.69 -7.61
CA ASP A 48 18.15 -24.10 -7.99
C ASP A 48 18.23 -24.27 -9.52
N THR A 49 17.60 -23.37 -10.29
CA THR A 49 17.62 -23.39 -11.76
C THR A 49 18.97 -23.03 -12.34
N LEU A 50 19.72 -22.13 -11.70
CA LEU A 50 21.07 -21.78 -12.11
C LEU A 50 22.12 -22.80 -11.65
N GLY A 51 21.72 -23.86 -10.93
CA GLY A 51 22.67 -24.83 -10.39
C GLY A 51 23.69 -24.21 -9.44
N ILE A 52 23.40 -23.04 -8.84
CA ILE A 52 24.32 -22.34 -7.93
C ILE A 52 24.68 -23.20 -6.71
N ASN A 53 23.78 -24.11 -6.35
CA ASN A 53 23.93 -25.06 -5.25
C ASN A 53 24.72 -26.34 -5.65
N GLN A 54 24.97 -26.59 -6.95
CA GLN A 54 25.67 -27.77 -7.49
C GLN A 54 26.83 -27.43 -8.44
N TRP A 55 27.28 -26.17 -8.50
CA TRP A 55 28.12 -25.71 -9.60
C TRP A 55 29.58 -26.19 -9.51
N SER A 56 29.97 -27.03 -10.48
CA SER A 56 31.34 -27.56 -10.70
C SER A 56 31.98 -27.05 -12.01
N GLY A 57 31.47 -25.94 -12.58
CA GLY A 57 31.86 -25.40 -13.89
C GLY A 57 32.64 -24.08 -13.84
N SER A 58 33.41 -23.82 -14.91
CA SER A 58 34.36 -22.70 -15.13
C SER A 58 33.71 -21.32 -15.32
N PHE A 59 32.76 -20.91 -14.48
CA PHE A 59 32.36 -19.50 -14.41
C PHE A 59 33.34 -18.72 -13.53
N LEU A 60 33.69 -17.49 -13.94
CA LEU A 60 34.45 -16.57 -13.09
C LEU A 60 33.66 -16.37 -11.80
N TRP A 61 34.28 -16.69 -10.65
CA TRP A 61 33.70 -16.56 -9.31
C TRP A 61 33.02 -15.20 -9.06
N GLU A 62 33.54 -14.17 -9.72
CA GLU A 62 33.05 -12.78 -9.68
C GLU A 62 31.63 -12.65 -10.26
N ASP A 63 31.30 -13.41 -11.30
CA ASP A 63 30.00 -13.41 -11.97
C ASP A 63 28.93 -14.08 -11.10
N VAL A 64 29.27 -15.21 -10.47
CA VAL A 64 28.40 -15.89 -9.48
C VAL A 64 28.15 -15.02 -8.25
N CYS A 65 29.17 -14.32 -7.76
CA CYS A 65 29.02 -13.38 -6.64
C CYS A 65 28.12 -12.20 -7.01
N SER A 66 28.20 -11.70 -8.25
CA SER A 66 27.35 -10.61 -8.75
C SER A 66 25.88 -11.03 -8.80
N VAL A 67 25.59 -12.22 -9.31
CA VAL A 67 24.22 -12.77 -9.40
C VAL A 67 23.62 -12.97 -8.02
N ARG A 68 24.36 -13.56 -7.06
CA ARG A 68 23.87 -13.72 -5.68
C ARG A 68 23.56 -12.39 -5.00
N LYS A 69 24.41 -11.37 -5.22
CA LYS A 69 24.16 -10.01 -4.71
C LYS A 69 22.90 -9.41 -5.33
N ALA A 70 22.72 -9.55 -6.64
CA ALA A 70 21.54 -9.06 -7.34
C ALA A 70 20.24 -9.74 -6.86
N VAL A 71 20.25 -11.06 -6.69
CA VAL A 71 19.12 -11.82 -6.14
C VAL A 71 18.81 -11.36 -4.71
N ARG A 72 19.82 -11.21 -3.85
CA ARG A 72 19.61 -10.73 -2.47
C ARG A 72 19.00 -9.34 -2.45
N ALA A 73 19.53 -8.40 -3.23
CA ALA A 73 19.01 -7.05 -3.33
C ALA A 73 17.55 -7.04 -3.84
N ALA A 74 17.22 -7.89 -4.81
CA ALA A 74 15.85 -8.04 -5.30
C ALA A 74 14.91 -8.55 -4.21
N ILE A 75 15.30 -9.58 -3.45
CA ILE A 75 14.50 -10.12 -2.33
C ILE A 75 14.27 -9.04 -1.25
N GLU A 76 15.31 -8.29 -0.88
CA GLU A 76 15.20 -7.21 0.11
C GLU A 76 14.25 -6.11 -0.38
N ASN A 77 14.37 -5.69 -1.64
CA ASN A 77 13.48 -4.68 -2.21
C ASN A 77 12.01 -5.15 -2.24
N THR A 78 11.76 -6.36 -2.75
CA THR A 78 10.42 -6.97 -2.79
C THR A 78 9.82 -7.12 -1.39
N THR A 79 10.63 -7.43 -0.37
CA THR A 79 10.18 -7.51 1.02
C THR A 79 9.74 -6.14 1.53
N ARG A 80 10.54 -5.09 1.28
CA ARG A 80 10.20 -3.72 1.69
C ARG A 80 8.91 -3.24 1.03
N GLU A 81 8.76 -3.47 -0.27
CA GLU A 81 7.57 -3.08 -1.01
C GLU A 81 6.33 -3.82 -0.50
N ARG A 82 6.43 -5.14 -0.28
CA ARG A 82 5.36 -5.94 0.31
C ARG A 82 4.91 -5.37 1.65
N ASN A 83 5.83 -5.13 2.57
CA ASN A 83 5.51 -4.61 3.91
C ASN A 83 4.83 -3.24 3.83
N GLY A 84 5.28 -2.38 2.91
CA GLY A 84 4.65 -1.08 2.66
C GLY A 84 3.21 -1.22 2.15
N THR A 85 2.98 -2.10 1.17
CA THR A 85 1.65 -2.33 0.61
C THR A 85 0.71 -3.03 1.60
N GLU A 86 1.20 -3.98 2.41
CA GLU A 86 0.42 -4.61 3.47
C GLU A 86 0.01 -3.59 4.55
N ALA A 87 0.94 -2.74 4.99
CA ALA A 87 0.64 -1.67 5.95
C ALA A 87 -0.41 -0.69 5.39
N LEU A 88 -0.29 -0.33 4.11
CA LEU A 88 -1.27 0.52 3.43
C LEU A 88 -2.66 -0.15 3.39
N LEU A 89 -2.73 -1.42 2.98
CA LEU A 89 -3.97 -2.18 2.93
C LEU A 89 -4.64 -2.26 4.31
N LEU A 90 -3.86 -2.59 5.35
CA LEU A 90 -4.34 -2.67 6.73
C LEU A 90 -4.89 -1.34 7.23
N SER A 91 -4.27 -0.21 6.87
CA SER A 91 -4.74 1.12 7.27
C SER A 91 -6.17 1.43 6.77
N PHE A 92 -6.60 0.78 5.69
CA PHE A 92 -7.93 0.92 5.11
C PHE A 92 -8.93 -0.12 5.61
N THR A 93 -8.48 -1.35 5.88
CA THR A 93 -9.38 -2.48 6.16
C THR A 93 -9.49 -2.83 7.64
N SER A 94 -8.50 -2.46 8.44
CA SER A 94 -8.45 -2.74 9.87
C SER A 94 -8.66 -1.45 10.65
N VAL A 95 -9.91 -1.00 10.73
CA VAL A 95 -10.29 0.17 11.52
C VAL A 95 -10.94 -0.29 12.82
N SER A 96 -10.29 -0.02 13.95
CA SER A 96 -10.92 -0.23 15.27
C SER A 96 -12.05 0.78 15.52
N GLY A 97 -12.95 0.49 16.46
CA GLY A 97 -14.04 1.41 16.80
C GLY A 97 -13.56 2.79 17.28
N TYR A 98 -12.42 2.85 17.97
CA TYR A 98 -11.80 4.10 18.42
C TYR A 98 -11.19 4.89 17.25
N GLU A 99 -10.49 4.21 16.35
CA GLU A 99 -9.94 4.81 15.13
C GLU A 99 -11.03 5.32 14.17
N ALA A 100 -12.16 4.63 14.11
CA ALA A 100 -13.31 5.07 13.35
C ALA A 100 -13.83 6.40 13.90
N VAL A 101 -14.00 6.51 15.22
CA VAL A 101 -14.41 7.75 15.89
C VAL A 101 -13.43 8.89 15.60
N GLU A 102 -12.13 8.64 15.77
CA GLU A 102 -11.09 9.64 15.51
C GLU A 102 -11.15 10.16 14.07
N THR A 103 -11.29 9.25 13.10
CA THR A 103 -11.41 9.60 11.67
C THR A 103 -12.66 10.43 11.41
N LEU A 104 -13.81 10.03 11.97
CA LEU A 104 -15.08 10.74 11.78
C LEU A 104 -15.03 12.15 12.38
N ASN A 105 -14.42 12.30 13.57
CA ASN A 105 -14.25 13.60 14.22
C ASN A 105 -13.29 14.51 13.46
N GLY A 106 -12.12 13.98 13.07
CA GLY A 106 -11.12 14.74 12.32
C GLY A 106 -11.64 15.25 10.98
N GLN A 107 -12.47 14.45 10.31
CA GLN A 107 -13.09 14.80 9.02
C GLN A 107 -14.43 15.55 9.17
N LYS A 108 -14.88 15.84 10.39
CA LYS A 108 -16.19 16.45 10.68
C LYS A 108 -17.34 15.76 9.93
N TYR A 109 -17.37 14.43 9.96
CA TYR A 109 -18.31 13.66 9.14
C TYR A 109 -19.77 14.04 9.47
N LYS A 110 -20.54 14.36 8.41
CA LYS A 110 -21.89 14.94 8.50
C LYS A 110 -21.99 16.27 9.29
N GLY A 111 -20.88 16.98 9.44
CA GLY A 111 -20.81 18.24 10.18
C GLY A 111 -20.56 18.08 11.69
N TYR A 112 -20.30 16.87 12.17
CA TYR A 112 -20.11 16.55 13.59
C TYR A 112 -18.67 16.17 13.92
N ASP A 113 -18.17 16.61 15.06
CA ASP A 113 -16.84 16.31 15.60
C ASP A 113 -16.86 15.70 17.02
N ASP A 114 -18.04 15.24 17.46
CA ASP A 114 -18.31 14.67 18.78
C ASP A 114 -18.77 13.20 18.70
N TRP A 115 -18.30 12.46 17.71
CA TRP A 115 -18.47 11.02 17.62
C TRP A 115 -17.80 10.34 18.82
N GLU A 116 -18.47 9.32 19.38
CA GLU A 116 -17.98 8.53 20.51
C GLU A 116 -18.25 7.03 20.32
N LEU A 117 -17.34 6.19 20.84
CA LEU A 117 -17.53 4.75 20.90
C LEU A 117 -18.30 4.38 22.17
N ARG A 118 -19.46 3.70 22.01
CA ARG A 118 -20.28 3.19 23.12
C ARG A 118 -20.49 1.68 22.97
N ALA A 119 -21.04 1.03 24.00
CA ALA A 119 -21.34 -0.40 24.01
C ALA A 119 -22.21 -0.90 22.83
N GLY A 120 -22.90 0.02 22.13
CA GLY A 120 -23.71 -0.27 20.93
C GLY A 120 -23.08 0.13 19.59
N GLY A 121 -21.82 0.60 19.57
CA GLY A 121 -21.14 1.10 18.37
C GLY A 121 -20.80 2.59 18.44
N VAL A 122 -20.48 3.16 17.28
CA VAL A 122 -20.06 4.57 17.14
C VAL A 122 -21.30 5.45 16.98
N ASN A 123 -21.44 6.47 17.83
CA ASN A 123 -22.59 7.38 17.82
C ASN A 123 -22.12 8.83 17.79
N GLY A 124 -22.76 9.68 16.98
CA GLY A 124 -22.62 11.13 17.07
C GLY A 124 -23.51 11.68 18.20
N PHE A 125 -23.03 12.71 18.90
CA PHE A 125 -23.81 13.31 19.98
C PHE A 125 -24.79 14.34 19.37
N GLN A 126 -26.07 14.28 19.75
CA GLN A 126 -26.96 15.42 19.55
C GLN A 126 -28.05 15.51 20.62
N ASN A 127 -28.23 16.73 21.10
CA ASN A 127 -29.21 17.17 22.08
C ASN A 127 -30.67 17.17 21.56
N SER A 128 -31.00 16.32 20.59
CA SER A 128 -32.33 16.25 19.97
C SER A 128 -32.63 14.85 19.45
N HIS A 129 -33.39 14.09 20.26
CA HIS A 129 -34.32 12.97 19.96
C HIS A 129 -34.10 11.94 18.83
N SER A 130 -33.03 11.98 18.03
CA SER A 130 -32.70 10.94 17.06
C SER A 130 -31.22 10.61 17.14
N LEU A 131 -30.86 9.69 18.05
CA LEU A 131 -29.58 9.01 18.01
C LEU A 131 -29.46 8.29 16.65
N SER A 132 -28.63 8.81 15.74
CA SER A 132 -28.23 8.08 14.55
C SER A 132 -27.29 6.96 14.97
N ARG A 133 -27.86 5.80 15.32
CA ARG A 133 -27.14 4.60 15.71
C ARG A 133 -26.52 3.96 14.46
N ASP A 134 -25.28 4.29 14.14
CA ASP A 134 -24.53 3.56 13.11
C ASP A 134 -23.76 2.40 13.76
N VAL A 135 -24.13 1.17 13.38
CA VAL A 135 -23.53 -0.07 13.88
C VAL A 135 -22.04 -0.09 13.51
N THR A 136 -21.18 -0.51 14.44
CA THR A 136 -19.71 -0.48 14.39
C THR A 136 -19.09 -0.93 13.05
N ALA A 137 -19.71 -1.90 12.38
CA ALA A 137 -19.27 -2.37 11.05
C ALA A 137 -19.36 -1.26 9.99
N LYS A 138 -20.48 -0.53 9.96
CA LYS A 138 -20.74 0.54 9.01
C LYS A 138 -19.91 1.80 9.29
N SER A 139 -19.61 2.08 10.56
CA SER A 139 -18.67 3.15 10.91
C SER A 139 -17.23 2.80 10.51
N GLY A 140 -16.84 1.53 10.64
CA GLY A 140 -15.57 1.01 10.12
C GLY A 140 -15.45 1.17 8.61
N ASP A 141 -16.46 0.75 7.85
CA ASP A 141 -16.49 0.89 6.38
C ASP A 141 -16.42 2.36 5.94
N THR A 142 -17.17 3.23 6.61
CA THR A 142 -17.19 4.67 6.34
C THR A 142 -15.84 5.32 6.66
N SER A 143 -15.25 4.98 7.81
CA SER A 143 -13.90 5.46 8.18
C SER A 143 -12.84 4.96 7.20
N GLY A 144 -12.92 3.69 6.76
CA GLY A 144 -12.03 3.13 5.75
C GLY A 144 -12.18 3.84 4.40
N LEU A 145 -13.38 4.25 4.00
CA LEU A 145 -13.59 5.10 2.82
C LEU A 145 -12.93 6.48 2.99
N LEU A 146 -13.20 7.18 4.09
CA LEU A 146 -12.64 8.51 4.35
C LEU A 146 -11.09 8.50 4.39
N ARG A 147 -10.50 7.47 5.00
CA ARG A 147 -9.03 7.29 5.01
C ARG A 147 -8.46 7.09 3.61
N ARG A 148 -9.16 6.36 2.74
CA ARG A 148 -8.75 6.18 1.34
C ARG A 148 -8.82 7.49 0.57
N GLU A 149 -9.90 8.25 0.70
CA GLU A 149 -10.06 9.56 0.05
C GLU A 149 -8.97 10.55 0.50
N GLU A 150 -8.69 10.59 1.80
CA GLU A 150 -7.62 11.40 2.36
C GLU A 150 -6.25 10.98 1.82
N HIS A 151 -5.99 9.67 1.74
CA HIS A 151 -4.76 9.14 1.15
C HIS A 151 -4.59 9.59 -0.31
N ILE A 152 -5.63 9.44 -1.16
CA ILE A 152 -5.58 9.89 -2.56
C ILE A 152 -5.31 11.38 -2.65
N THR A 153 -5.99 12.18 -1.83
CA THR A 153 -5.81 13.65 -1.82
C THR A 153 -4.38 14.03 -1.44
N ARG A 154 -3.83 13.41 -0.40
CA ARG A 154 -2.44 13.63 0.05
C ARG A 154 -1.43 13.20 -1.01
N SER A 155 -1.60 12.02 -1.58
CA SER A 155 -0.72 11.49 -2.64
C SER A 155 -0.73 12.39 -3.88
N ALA A 156 -1.90 12.88 -4.30
CA ALA A 156 -2.02 13.84 -5.39
C ALA A 156 -1.35 15.18 -5.08
N ALA A 157 -1.46 15.68 -3.84
CA ALA A 157 -0.78 16.90 -3.41
C ALA A 157 0.75 16.75 -3.41
N SER A 158 1.27 15.64 -2.89
CA SER A 158 2.70 15.33 -2.91
C SER A 158 3.26 15.18 -4.33
N ALA A 159 2.49 14.58 -5.25
CA ALA A 159 2.86 14.48 -6.66
C ALA A 159 2.96 15.86 -7.32
N ARG A 160 2.02 16.78 -7.04
CA ARG A 160 2.05 18.17 -7.53
C ARG A 160 3.28 18.93 -7.03
N LEU A 161 3.57 18.85 -5.73
CA LEU A 161 4.74 19.51 -5.14
C LEU A 161 6.05 19.01 -5.76
N SER A 162 6.15 17.71 -6.02
CA SER A 162 7.30 17.08 -6.68
C SER A 162 7.47 17.53 -8.14
N ALA A 163 6.36 17.77 -8.86
CA ALA A 163 6.40 18.29 -10.23
C ALA A 163 6.83 19.77 -10.27
N THR A 164 6.35 20.60 -9.34
CA THR A 164 6.72 22.01 -9.26
C THR A 164 8.20 22.21 -8.93
N MET A 165 8.78 21.40 -8.05
CA MET A 165 10.22 21.46 -7.74
C MET A 165 11.10 21.05 -8.93
N ARG A 166 10.64 20.19 -9.83
CA ARG A 166 11.40 19.81 -11.04
C ARG A 166 11.35 20.88 -12.14
N HIS A 167 10.32 21.74 -12.17
CA HIS A 167 10.23 22.84 -13.11
C HIS A 167 10.85 24.15 -12.61
N GLY A 168 11.18 24.27 -11.33
CA GLY A 168 11.85 25.45 -10.75
C GLY A 168 13.36 25.56 -11.02
N ILE A 169 13.99 24.63 -11.76
CA ILE A 169 15.46 24.59 -11.96
C ILE A 169 15.88 25.10 -13.35
N CYS A 170 14.95 25.44 -14.26
CA CYS A 170 15.27 25.90 -15.62
C CYS A 170 14.95 27.38 -15.89
N SER A 171 15.01 28.26 -14.89
CA SER A 171 14.93 29.70 -15.11
C SER A 171 16.03 30.42 -14.34
N ALA A 172 17.22 30.44 -14.93
CA ALA A 172 18.29 31.39 -14.65
C ALA A 172 18.93 31.78 -15.99
#